data_AF-A0A7T3G138-F1
#
_entry.id   AF-A0A7T3G138-F1
#
_cell.length_a   1.000
_cell.length_b   1.000
_cell.length_c   1.000
_cell.angle_alpha   90.00
_cell.angle_beta   90.00
_cell.angle_gamma   90.00
#
_symmetry.space_group_name_H-M   'P 1'
#
loop_
_entity.id
_entity.type
_entity.pdbx_description
1 polymer ?
#
loop_
_entity_poly.entity_id
_entity_poly.type
_entity_poly.pdbx_seq_one_letter_code
_entity_poly.pdbx_strand_id
1 'polypeptide(L)'
;MKRRSFVRGSAGLAVGAALTGCLGTGGSNSPPPRKSDVFADVALQETTLQIQLLSEIEIETRRQNQSNLGGGAVAALLPVGRARAAKGAAGRGTGGYSSAPKHSRHGWAIWHGGAYSDDWRDDHDDELRMADASVATLGVAYLGTDDEYENDAPGPGPGSVSWDETWDDPEGGADLTADLTGVSPGDAVREGWYRVGTELVSADGSTNYGWQAVDMEVDSGLGGAQMDKAWYVKPRV
;
A
#
# COMPACT_ATOMS: atom_id res chain seq x y z
N MET A 1 -3.73 -0.09 -33.16
CA MET A 1 -4.98 -0.39 -32.42
C MET A 1 -4.94 -1.82 -31.91
N LYS A 2 -5.07 -1.97 -30.57
CA LYS A 2 -5.41 -3.15 -29.75
C LYS A 2 -4.79 -4.52 -30.14
N ARG A 3 -3.90 -5.00 -29.27
CA ARG A 3 -3.81 -6.42 -28.90
C ARG A 3 -3.69 -6.51 -27.39
N ARG A 4 -4.85 -6.57 -26.72
CA ARG A 4 -4.96 -7.01 -25.33
C ARG A 4 -4.92 -8.53 -25.35
N SER A 5 -3.92 -9.12 -24.72
CA SER A 5 -3.90 -10.55 -24.39
C SER A 5 -3.59 -10.67 -22.91
N PHE A 6 -4.64 -10.59 -22.11
CA PHE A 6 -4.62 -10.88 -20.69
C PHE A 6 -4.87 -12.39 -20.53
N VAL A 7 -3.82 -13.17 -20.27
CA VAL A 7 -3.94 -14.56 -19.81
C VAL A 7 -2.82 -14.87 -18.82
N ARG A 8 -3.13 -14.69 -17.54
CA ARG A 8 -2.86 -15.58 -16.39
C ARG A 8 -3.77 -15.03 -15.29
N GLY A 9 -4.74 -15.77 -14.75
CA GLY A 9 -4.66 -17.15 -14.34
C GLY A 9 -4.55 -17.28 -12.82
N SER A 10 -5.03 -16.32 -12.04
CA SER A 10 -5.25 -16.45 -10.60
C SER A 10 -6.74 -16.65 -10.34
N ALA A 11 -7.08 -17.83 -9.82
CA ALA A 11 -8.41 -18.18 -9.37
C ALA A 11 -8.81 -17.30 -8.18
N GLY A 12 -9.40 -16.14 -8.46
CA GLY A 12 -10.04 -15.29 -7.46
C GLY A 12 -11.34 -15.94 -7.01
N LEU A 13 -11.30 -16.64 -5.88
CA LEU A 13 -12.50 -16.98 -5.10
C LEU A 13 -13.25 -15.68 -4.79
N ALA A 14 -14.37 -15.48 -5.48
CA ALA A 14 -15.38 -14.50 -5.12
C ALA A 14 -16.02 -14.93 -3.78
N VAL A 15 -15.42 -14.53 -2.66
CA VAL A 15 -16.04 -14.65 -1.35
C VAL A 15 -16.98 -13.47 -1.17
N GLY A 16 -18.26 -13.76 -1.33
CA GLY A 16 -19.36 -12.86 -1.02
C GLY A 16 -19.36 -12.40 0.44
N ALA A 17 -19.97 -11.24 0.65
CA ALA A 17 -20.27 -10.56 1.90
C ALA A 17 -20.21 -11.41 3.19
N ALA A 18 -19.31 -11.00 4.10
CA ALA A 18 -19.52 -11.14 5.54
C ALA A 18 -19.28 -9.79 6.19
N LEU A 19 -20.39 -9.09 6.49
CA LEU A 19 -20.46 -7.98 7.40
C LEU A 19 -20.19 -8.51 8.82
N THR A 20 -18.96 -8.43 9.32
CA THR A 20 -18.71 -8.41 10.78
C THR A 20 -17.48 -7.56 11.06
N GLY A 21 -17.63 -6.54 11.90
CA GLY A 21 -16.54 -5.63 12.25
C GLY A 21 -16.94 -4.17 12.49
N CYS A 22 -18.20 -3.87 12.80
CA CYS A 22 -18.51 -2.67 13.57
C CYS A 22 -18.72 -3.11 15.02
N LEU A 23 -17.87 -2.65 15.94
CA LEU A 23 -18.20 -2.19 17.31
C LEU A 23 -16.89 -1.87 18.04
N GLY A 24 -16.61 -0.57 18.23
CA GLY A 24 -15.43 -0.07 18.92
C GLY A 24 -15.38 1.46 18.93
N THR A 25 -16.45 2.08 19.42
CA THR A 25 -16.53 3.53 19.68
C THR A 25 -15.78 3.87 20.97
N GLY A 26 -14.71 4.67 20.86
CA GLY A 26 -14.10 5.40 21.98
C GLY A 26 -12.93 4.68 22.68
N GLY A 27 -11.70 5.13 22.38
CA GLY A 27 -10.46 4.64 22.99
C GLY A 27 -9.48 4.11 21.94
N SER A 28 -8.20 4.40 22.12
CA SER A 28 -7.04 4.02 21.29
C SER A 28 -6.81 2.50 21.20
N ASN A 29 -7.76 1.73 20.65
CA ASN A 29 -7.74 0.26 20.54
C ASN A 29 -7.66 -0.26 19.10
N SER A 30 -7.45 0.63 18.13
CA SER A 30 -7.31 0.26 16.73
C SER A 30 -5.89 -0.23 16.45
N PRO A 31 -5.68 -1.38 15.77
CA PRO A 31 -4.34 -1.82 15.41
C PRO A 31 -3.65 -0.75 14.55
N PRO A 32 -2.37 -0.47 14.81
CA PRO A 32 -1.60 0.49 14.03
C PRO A 32 -1.35 -0.06 12.60
N PRO A 33 -0.90 0.80 11.66
CA PRO A 33 -0.33 0.33 10.40
C PRO A 33 0.76 -0.69 10.67
N ARG A 34 0.79 -1.79 9.90
CA ARG A 34 1.84 -2.80 10.03
C ARG A 34 3.22 -2.18 9.78
N LYS A 35 4.26 -2.68 10.45
CA LYS A 35 5.64 -2.42 10.01
C LYS A 35 5.88 -3.17 8.69
N SER A 36 6.59 -2.51 7.78
CA SER A 36 7.03 -3.13 6.53
C SER A 36 8.07 -2.26 5.86
N ASP A 37 9.04 -2.90 5.21
CA ASP A 37 10.06 -2.24 4.41
C ASP A 37 10.06 -2.91 3.03
N VAL A 38 9.67 -2.16 2.00
CA VAL A 38 9.58 -2.68 0.61
C VAL A 38 10.33 -1.83 -0.38
N PHE A 39 10.18 -0.51 -0.29
CA PHE A 39 10.78 0.40 -1.25
C PHE A 39 12.13 0.90 -0.73
N ALA A 40 13.18 0.59 -1.48
CA ALA A 40 14.48 1.17 -1.27
C ALA A 40 14.46 2.66 -1.60
N ASP A 41 13.75 3.07 -2.65
CA ASP A 41 13.44 4.46 -3.03
C ASP A 41 12.27 4.54 -4.03
N VAL A 42 11.58 5.68 -4.08
CA VAL A 42 10.61 6.03 -5.12
C VAL A 42 10.79 7.52 -5.44
N ALA A 43 11.28 7.82 -6.64
CA ALA A 43 11.67 9.17 -7.03
C ALA A 43 11.18 9.54 -8.44
N LEU A 44 10.75 10.79 -8.62
CA LEU A 44 10.37 11.33 -9.93
C LEU A 44 11.54 12.12 -10.53
N GLN A 45 11.97 11.74 -11.74
CA GLN A 45 12.96 12.46 -12.52
C GLN A 45 12.33 12.89 -13.84
N GLU A 46 12.07 14.19 -13.98
CA GLU A 46 11.29 14.75 -15.09
C GLU A 46 9.92 14.07 -15.19
N THR A 47 9.70 13.19 -16.18
CA THR A 47 8.47 12.40 -16.32
C THR A 47 8.64 10.94 -15.95
N THR A 48 9.87 10.51 -15.63
CA THR A 48 10.17 9.11 -15.31
C THR A 48 10.11 8.88 -13.82
N LEU A 49 9.20 8.02 -13.38
CA LEU A 49 9.16 7.52 -12.02
C LEU A 49 10.13 6.36 -11.87
N GLN A 50 11.10 6.48 -10.98
CA GLN A 50 12.04 5.43 -10.61
C GLN A 50 11.58 4.75 -9.32
N ILE A 51 11.56 3.43 -9.33
CA ILE A 51 11.04 2.59 -8.25
C ILE A 51 12.10 1.55 -7.93
N GLN A 52 12.70 1.65 -6.76
CA GLN A 52 13.73 0.70 -6.30
C GLN A 52 13.14 -0.15 -5.19
N LEU A 53 13.19 -1.47 -5.35
CA LEU A 53 12.77 -2.41 -4.32
C LEU A 53 13.93 -2.75 -3.39
N LEU A 54 13.62 -3.06 -2.13
CA LEU A 54 14.61 -3.67 -1.24
C LEU A 54 14.90 -5.11 -1.67
N SER A 55 16.15 -5.53 -1.50
CA SER A 55 16.56 -6.92 -1.74
C SER A 55 15.95 -7.89 -0.74
N GLU A 56 15.77 -7.44 0.50
CA GLU A 56 15.12 -8.18 1.57
C GLU A 56 13.88 -7.40 2.00
N ILE A 57 12.71 -8.02 1.82
CA ILE A 57 11.42 -7.43 2.16
C ILE A 57 10.88 -8.12 3.39
N GLU A 58 10.70 -7.35 4.46
CA GLU A 58 10.11 -7.83 5.70
C GLU A 58 8.78 -7.12 5.98
N ILE A 59 7.83 -7.88 6.53
CA ILE A 59 6.54 -7.36 6.93
C ILE A 59 6.13 -7.87 8.31
N GLU A 60 5.42 -7.03 9.04
CA GLU A 60 4.79 -7.40 10.30
C GLU A 60 3.44 -8.08 10.02
N THR A 61 3.24 -9.21 10.67
CA THR A 61 2.01 -9.99 10.59
C THR A 61 1.66 -10.57 11.96
N ARG A 62 0.39 -10.94 12.15
CA ARG A 62 -0.02 -11.65 13.36
C ARG A 62 0.42 -13.11 13.33
N ARG A 63 0.79 -13.65 14.48
CA ARG A 63 0.99 -15.08 14.71
C ARG A 63 -0.35 -15.77 14.60
N GLN A 64 -0.35 -16.99 14.06
CA GLN A 64 -1.51 -17.86 14.20
C GLN A 64 -1.65 -18.20 15.69
N ASN A 65 -2.79 -17.89 16.30
CA ASN A 65 -3.22 -18.65 17.46
C ASN A 65 -3.50 -20.08 16.99
N GLN A 66 -2.54 -20.99 17.19
CA GLN A 66 -2.75 -22.43 17.04
C GLN A 66 -3.68 -22.94 18.15
N SER A 67 -4.91 -22.46 18.18
CA SER A 67 -5.97 -23.02 19.02
C SER A 67 -6.64 -24.15 18.25
N ASN A 68 -6.13 -25.36 18.47
CA ASN A 68 -6.75 -26.67 18.23
C ASN A 68 -8.20 -26.65 17.72
N LEU A 69 -8.41 -26.58 16.41
CA LEU A 69 -9.66 -27.03 15.77
C LEU A 69 -9.29 -27.76 14.49
N GLY A 70 -9.48 -29.08 14.52
CA GLY A 70 -9.13 -29.97 13.43
C GLY A 70 -9.95 -29.74 12.16
N GLY A 71 -9.38 -30.21 11.05
CA GLY A 71 -10.11 -30.61 9.85
C GLY A 71 -10.29 -29.52 8.79
N GLY A 72 -9.50 -29.66 7.72
CA GLY A 72 -9.94 -29.30 6.36
C GLY A 72 -9.78 -27.83 5.96
N ALA A 73 -8.71 -27.57 5.21
CA ALA A 73 -8.62 -26.56 4.14
C ALA A 73 -9.34 -25.22 4.37
N VAL A 74 -8.68 -24.30 5.08
CA VAL A 74 -8.83 -22.86 4.84
C VAL A 74 -7.44 -22.27 4.95
N ALA A 75 -6.93 -21.70 3.84
CA ALA A 75 -5.70 -20.92 3.86
C ALA A 75 -5.81 -19.90 5.00
N ALA A 76 -4.87 -19.93 5.93
CA ALA A 76 -4.84 -19.05 7.09
C ALA A 76 -4.63 -17.62 6.60
N LEU A 77 -5.74 -16.95 6.30
CA LEU A 77 -5.80 -15.51 6.09
C LEU A 77 -5.40 -14.87 7.41
N LEU A 78 -4.12 -14.51 7.55
CA LEU A 78 -3.69 -13.58 8.59
C LEU A 78 -4.41 -12.27 8.28
N PRO A 79 -5.39 -11.83 9.10
CA PRO A 79 -6.24 -10.71 8.73
C PRO A 79 -5.46 -9.41 8.86
N VAL A 80 -4.80 -9.02 7.78
CA VAL A 80 -4.24 -7.69 7.62
C VAL A 80 -5.42 -6.73 7.35
N GLY A 81 -5.65 -5.81 8.28
CA GLY A 81 -6.83 -4.95 8.29
C GLY A 81 -6.88 -4.02 7.08
N ARG A 82 -8.05 -3.92 6.43
CA ARG A 82 -8.29 -2.93 5.37
C ARG A 82 -8.47 -1.55 5.99
N ALA A 83 -7.59 -0.63 5.63
CA ALA A 83 -7.75 0.77 5.98
C ALA A 83 -8.56 1.51 4.89
N ARG A 84 -9.46 2.39 5.31
CA ARG A 84 -10.25 3.32 4.46
C ARG A 84 -10.06 4.75 4.96
N ALA A 85 -10.24 5.73 4.07
CA ALA A 85 -9.99 7.16 4.29
C ALA A 85 -10.36 7.65 5.71
N ALA A 86 -9.49 8.47 6.31
CA ALA A 86 -9.71 9.07 7.61
C ALA A 86 -9.27 10.53 7.61
N LYS A 87 -10.03 11.41 8.28
CA LYS A 87 -9.67 12.82 8.54
C LYS A 87 -8.93 12.93 9.88
N GLY A 88 -7.88 13.76 9.95
CA GLY A 88 -7.09 14.00 11.17
C GLY A 88 -5.57 14.14 10.91
N ALA A 89 -4.77 14.26 11.96
CA ALA A 89 -3.31 14.46 11.86
C ALA A 89 -2.54 13.34 11.12
N ALA A 90 -3.14 12.14 11.04
CA ALA A 90 -2.65 11.02 10.23
C ALA A 90 -3.64 10.62 9.11
N GLY A 91 -4.51 11.57 8.75
CA GLY A 91 -5.46 11.48 7.65
C GLY A 91 -4.88 11.98 6.34
N ARG A 92 -5.21 11.31 5.25
CA ARG A 92 -4.84 11.72 3.88
C ARG A 92 -5.85 12.75 3.36
N GLY A 93 -5.40 13.67 2.52
CA GLY A 93 -6.18 14.81 2.01
C GLY A 93 -5.97 16.11 2.83
N THR A 94 -6.96 16.49 3.66
CA THR A 94 -7.11 17.83 4.27
C THR A 94 -6.07 18.33 5.32
N GLY A 95 -4.79 17.91 5.28
CA GLY A 95 -3.72 18.60 6.03
C GLY A 95 -2.98 17.80 7.11
N GLY A 96 -3.05 16.47 7.08
CA GLY A 96 -2.26 15.63 8.00
C GLY A 96 -0.77 15.54 7.67
N TYR A 97 -0.37 15.83 6.42
CA TYR A 97 0.96 15.45 5.93
C TYR A 97 2.13 15.97 6.77
N SER A 98 2.13 17.26 7.13
CA SER A 98 3.22 17.93 7.85
C SER A 98 3.35 17.49 9.30
N SER A 99 2.24 17.03 9.91
CA SER A 99 2.17 16.61 11.31
C SER A 99 2.12 15.09 11.50
N ALA A 100 1.97 14.33 10.41
CA ALA A 100 1.96 12.88 10.44
C ALA A 100 3.34 12.32 10.79
N PRO A 101 3.40 11.18 11.51
CA PRO A 101 4.63 10.43 11.67
C PRO A 101 5.23 10.08 10.31
N LYS A 102 6.55 10.16 10.22
CA LYS A 102 7.28 9.94 8.97
C LYS A 102 7.97 8.58 8.98
N HIS A 103 8.02 7.96 7.81
CA HIS A 103 8.85 6.79 7.57
C HIS A 103 10.31 7.17 7.76
N SER A 104 11.02 6.41 8.59
CA SER A 104 12.40 6.70 9.01
C SER A 104 13.38 6.85 7.84
N ARG A 105 13.16 6.09 6.76
CA ARG A 105 14.04 6.08 5.58
C ARG A 105 13.82 7.26 4.64
N HIS A 106 12.56 7.66 4.43
CA HIS A 106 12.14 8.45 3.26
C HIS A 106 11.43 9.76 3.60
N GLY A 107 11.11 9.99 4.87
CA GLY A 107 10.32 11.17 5.25
C GLY A 107 8.85 11.10 4.78
N TRP A 108 8.41 10.00 4.18
CA TRP A 108 7.03 9.80 3.73
C TRP A 108 6.07 9.76 4.92
N ALA A 109 4.93 10.44 4.82
CA ALA A 109 3.93 10.41 5.88
C ALA A 109 3.29 9.01 5.98
N ILE A 110 3.20 8.46 7.18
CA ILE A 110 2.60 7.13 7.40
C ILE A 110 1.10 7.32 7.62
N TRP A 111 0.30 6.74 6.73
CA TRP A 111 -1.15 6.78 6.90
C TRP A 111 -1.60 5.97 8.12
N HIS A 112 -2.49 6.55 8.95
CA HIS A 112 -2.86 6.05 10.28
C HIS A 112 -1.71 5.91 11.30
N GLY A 113 -0.50 6.42 11.00
CA GLY A 113 0.57 6.48 12.00
C GLY A 113 0.18 7.36 13.18
N GLY A 114 0.67 7.04 14.38
CA GLY A 114 0.50 7.90 15.55
C GLY A 114 1.23 7.35 16.75
N ALA A 115 1.43 8.18 17.78
CA ALA A 115 2.17 7.81 18.99
C ALA A 115 1.56 6.62 19.76
N TYR A 116 0.27 6.30 19.52
CA TYR A 116 -0.41 5.12 20.07
C TYR A 116 0.14 3.79 19.56
N SER A 117 0.99 3.81 18.51
CA SER A 117 1.47 2.61 17.84
C SER A 117 2.36 1.74 18.71
N ASP A 118 3.01 2.34 19.71
CA ASP A 118 3.99 1.67 20.55
C ASP A 118 3.27 1.00 21.73
N ASP A 119 2.42 1.73 22.45
CA ASP A 119 1.55 1.17 23.49
C ASP A 119 0.73 -0.04 22.98
N TRP A 120 0.12 0.08 21.79
CA TRP A 120 -0.64 -1.03 21.22
C TRP A 120 0.24 -2.25 20.92
N ARG A 121 1.46 -2.02 20.43
CA ARG A 121 2.38 -3.12 20.10
C ARG A 121 2.93 -3.79 21.35
N ASP A 122 3.21 -3.04 22.40
CA ASP A 122 3.67 -3.58 23.68
C ASP A 122 2.61 -4.52 24.28
N ASP A 123 1.33 -4.18 24.15
CA ASP A 123 0.21 -5.02 24.60
C ASP A 123 -0.04 -6.27 23.73
N HIS A 124 0.53 -6.36 22.53
CA HIS A 124 0.27 -7.42 21.55
C HIS A 124 1.57 -8.03 20.97
N ASP A 125 2.71 -7.88 21.65
CA ASP A 125 4.02 -8.28 21.12
C ASP A 125 4.13 -9.80 20.89
N ASP A 126 3.44 -10.58 21.70
CA ASP A 126 3.32 -12.03 21.63
C ASP A 126 2.49 -12.49 20.42
N GLU A 127 1.59 -11.63 19.93
CA GLU A 127 0.82 -11.85 18.71
C GLU A 127 1.56 -11.42 17.45
N LEU A 128 2.66 -10.66 17.53
CA LEU A 128 3.32 -10.11 16.35
C LEU A 128 4.56 -10.91 15.95
N ARG A 129 4.82 -10.94 14.63
CA ARG A 129 6.08 -11.44 14.06
C ARG A 129 6.41 -10.71 12.77
N MET A 130 7.71 -10.57 12.51
CA MET A 130 8.19 -10.22 11.17
C MET A 130 8.25 -11.50 10.31
N ALA A 131 7.92 -11.37 9.04
CA ALA A 131 8.01 -12.43 8.06
C ALA A 131 8.62 -11.89 6.76
N ASP A 132 9.43 -12.73 6.12
CA ASP A 132 9.93 -12.47 4.77
C ASP A 132 8.76 -12.47 3.78
N ALA A 133 8.80 -11.52 2.85
CA ALA A 133 7.85 -11.44 1.77
C ALA A 133 8.54 -11.22 0.42
N SER A 134 7.77 -11.45 -0.64
CA SER A 134 8.15 -11.20 -2.03
C SER A 134 7.03 -10.41 -2.70
N VAL A 135 7.38 -9.68 -3.75
CA VAL A 135 6.40 -8.91 -4.53
C VAL A 135 5.81 -9.83 -5.60
N ALA A 136 4.50 -10.10 -5.52
CA ALA A 136 3.79 -10.85 -6.56
C ALA A 136 3.40 -9.95 -7.74
N THR A 137 3.10 -8.69 -7.45
CA THR A 137 2.72 -7.70 -8.45
C THR A 137 3.14 -6.33 -7.97
N LEU A 138 3.71 -5.54 -8.88
CA LEU A 138 3.92 -4.10 -8.71
C LEU A 138 3.07 -3.36 -9.73
N GLY A 139 2.41 -2.29 -9.32
CA GLY A 139 1.58 -1.48 -10.20
C GLY A 139 1.82 0.02 -10.00
N VAL A 140 1.68 0.77 -11.08
CA VAL A 140 1.66 2.24 -11.09
C VAL A 140 0.33 2.72 -11.63
N ALA A 141 -0.24 3.75 -11.00
CA ALA A 141 -1.54 4.30 -11.40
C ALA A 141 -1.64 5.81 -11.16
N TYR A 142 -2.43 6.50 -11.98
CA TYR A 142 -2.98 7.82 -11.66
C TYR A 142 -4.27 7.65 -10.83
N LEU A 143 -4.31 8.29 -9.66
CA LEU A 143 -5.43 8.19 -8.71
C LEU A 143 -6.49 9.26 -8.89
N GLY A 144 -6.14 10.42 -9.47
CA GLY A 144 -7.04 11.55 -9.59
C GLY A 144 -6.39 12.88 -9.29
N THR A 145 -7.14 13.97 -9.45
CA THR A 145 -6.72 15.30 -9.00
C THR A 145 -6.69 15.39 -7.48
N ASP A 146 -6.13 16.48 -6.93
CA ASP A 146 -6.18 16.73 -5.49
C ASP A 146 -7.59 16.68 -4.94
N ASP A 147 -8.54 17.38 -5.56
CA ASP A 147 -9.94 17.37 -5.14
C ASP A 147 -10.53 15.94 -5.09
N GLU A 148 -10.23 15.09 -6.07
CA GLU A 148 -10.71 13.71 -6.10
C GLU A 148 -10.07 12.89 -4.98
N TYR A 149 -8.77 13.04 -4.78
CA TYR A 149 -8.00 12.33 -3.76
C TYR A 149 -8.37 12.77 -2.34
N GLU A 150 -8.54 14.07 -2.09
CA GLU A 150 -8.92 14.59 -0.78
C GLU A 150 -10.29 14.07 -0.32
N ASN A 151 -11.21 13.90 -1.26
CA ASN A 151 -12.57 13.43 -0.98
C ASN A 151 -12.68 11.91 -0.88
N ASP A 152 -11.90 11.15 -1.67
CA ASP A 152 -12.00 9.67 -1.73
C ASP A 152 -10.63 8.98 -1.84
N ALA A 153 -9.71 9.30 -0.93
CA ALA A 153 -8.37 8.69 -0.91
C ALA A 153 -8.44 7.15 -0.81
N PRO A 154 -7.93 6.40 -1.81
CA PRO A 154 -8.10 4.95 -1.88
C PRO A 154 -7.28 4.21 -0.80
N GLY A 155 -7.82 3.11 -0.29
CA GLY A 155 -7.08 2.15 0.55
C GLY A 155 -5.92 1.49 -0.23
N PRO A 156 -5.04 0.69 0.40
CA PRO A 156 -3.78 0.25 -0.21
C PRO A 156 -3.93 -0.75 -1.37
N GLY A 157 -5.09 -1.42 -1.48
CA GLY A 157 -5.31 -2.52 -2.42
C GLY A 157 -6.02 -2.16 -3.73
N PRO A 158 -6.11 -3.12 -4.66
CA PRO A 158 -6.52 -2.90 -6.04
C PRO A 158 -8.04 -2.66 -6.19
N GLY A 159 -8.82 -2.83 -5.12
CA GLY A 159 -10.29 -2.70 -5.17
C GLY A 159 -10.81 -1.31 -5.53
N SER A 160 -9.94 -0.29 -5.53
CA SER A 160 -10.26 1.10 -5.87
C SER A 160 -9.21 1.73 -6.79
N VAL A 161 -8.34 0.94 -7.40
CA VAL A 161 -7.25 1.44 -8.26
C VAL A 161 -7.23 0.65 -9.56
N SER A 162 -7.30 1.37 -10.68
CA SER A 162 -7.03 0.80 -11.99
C SER A 162 -5.54 0.99 -12.28
N TRP A 163 -4.77 -0.09 -12.34
CA TRP A 163 -3.34 -0.02 -12.65
C TRP A 163 -3.13 0.33 -14.12
N ASP A 164 -2.32 1.35 -14.36
CA ASP A 164 -1.98 1.83 -15.71
C ASP A 164 -0.73 1.09 -16.24
N GLU A 165 0.20 0.76 -15.36
CA GLU A 165 1.39 -0.04 -15.65
C GLU A 165 1.62 -1.08 -14.56
N THR A 166 2.08 -2.28 -14.93
CA THR A 166 2.28 -3.39 -13.98
C THR A 166 3.49 -4.26 -14.32
N TRP A 167 4.13 -4.79 -13.28
CA TRP A 167 5.16 -5.82 -13.34
C TRP A 167 4.71 -7.03 -12.53
N ASP A 168 4.79 -8.21 -13.12
CA ASP A 168 4.52 -9.48 -12.45
C ASP A 168 5.81 -10.03 -11.84
N ASP A 169 5.75 -10.46 -10.59
CA ASP A 169 6.84 -11.09 -9.84
C ASP A 169 8.22 -10.37 -9.94
N PRO A 170 8.32 -9.04 -9.70
CA PRO A 170 9.60 -8.36 -9.73
C PRO A 170 10.52 -8.85 -8.60
N GLU A 171 11.78 -9.10 -8.93
CA GLU A 171 12.78 -9.55 -7.97
C GLU A 171 13.06 -8.49 -6.88
N GLY A 172 13.41 -8.94 -5.68
CA GLY A 172 13.90 -8.05 -4.63
C GLY A 172 15.19 -7.35 -5.09
N GLY A 173 15.29 -6.05 -4.85
CA GLY A 173 16.42 -5.24 -5.34
C GLY A 173 16.27 -4.77 -6.78
N ALA A 174 15.14 -5.03 -7.44
CA ALA A 174 14.91 -4.53 -8.79
C ALA A 174 14.78 -3.00 -8.84
N ASP A 175 15.37 -2.42 -9.89
CA ASP A 175 15.21 -1.03 -10.29
C ASP A 175 14.25 -0.97 -11.49
N LEU A 176 13.06 -0.41 -11.26
CA LEU A 176 11.98 -0.32 -12.24
C LEU A 176 11.71 1.15 -12.58
N THR A 177 11.19 1.38 -13.78
CA THR A 177 10.85 2.73 -14.26
C THR A 177 9.50 2.76 -14.93
N ALA A 178 8.70 3.79 -14.64
CA ALA A 178 7.43 4.08 -15.30
C ALA A 178 7.47 5.48 -15.93
N ASP A 179 6.98 5.63 -17.16
CA ASP A 179 6.82 6.97 -17.76
C ASP A 179 5.44 7.53 -17.39
N LEU A 180 5.43 8.58 -16.57
CA LEU A 180 4.18 9.17 -16.10
C LEU A 180 3.36 9.78 -17.23
N THR A 181 3.93 10.10 -18.39
CA THR A 181 3.13 10.54 -19.54
C THR A 181 2.21 9.42 -20.07
N GLY A 182 2.62 8.15 -19.93
CA GLY A 182 1.82 6.99 -20.31
C GLY A 182 0.82 6.54 -19.24
N VAL A 183 1.06 6.93 -17.98
CA VAL A 183 0.18 6.69 -16.82
C VAL A 183 -0.88 7.79 -16.70
N SER A 184 -0.53 9.03 -17.04
CA SER A 184 -1.41 10.18 -16.91
C SER A 184 -2.56 10.15 -17.91
N PRO A 185 -3.75 10.65 -17.54
CA PRO A 185 -4.78 10.95 -18.52
C PRO A 185 -4.33 12.09 -19.45
N GLY A 186 -4.09 11.79 -20.73
CA GLY A 186 -3.73 12.77 -21.77
C GLY A 186 -2.36 12.49 -22.40
N ASP A 187 -1.75 13.51 -22.99
CA ASP A 187 -0.45 13.42 -23.68
C ASP A 187 0.71 14.05 -22.88
N ALA A 188 0.49 14.35 -21.59
CA ALA A 188 1.48 14.97 -20.71
C ALA A 188 1.29 14.50 -19.26
N VAL A 189 2.33 14.66 -18.42
CA VAL A 189 2.21 14.41 -16.98
C VAL A 189 1.18 15.36 -16.39
N ARG A 190 0.14 14.79 -15.77
CA ARG A 190 -0.95 15.56 -15.18
C ARG A 190 -0.69 15.84 -13.71
N GLU A 191 -1.01 17.03 -13.25
CA GLU A 191 -1.02 17.35 -11.82
C GLU A 191 -2.06 16.49 -11.07
N GLY A 192 -1.67 15.99 -9.90
CA GLY A 192 -2.53 15.20 -9.02
C GLY A 192 -1.79 14.03 -8.38
N TRP A 193 -2.53 12.99 -8.01
CA TRP A 193 -2.03 11.89 -7.22
C TRP A 193 -1.70 10.67 -8.07
N TYR A 194 -0.51 10.11 -7.85
CA TYR A 194 -0.06 8.86 -8.43
C TYR A 194 0.19 7.84 -7.33
N ARG A 195 0.19 6.57 -7.70
CA ARG A 195 0.45 5.45 -6.79
C ARG A 195 1.47 4.51 -7.36
N VAL A 196 2.39 4.06 -6.50
CA VAL A 196 3.13 2.81 -6.66
C VAL A 196 2.61 1.81 -5.63
N GLY A 197 2.01 0.71 -6.06
CA GLY A 197 1.50 -0.33 -5.17
C GLY A 197 2.16 -1.68 -5.40
N THR A 198 2.29 -2.46 -4.33
CA THR A 198 2.83 -3.82 -4.39
C THR A 198 1.91 -4.80 -3.65
N GLU A 199 1.59 -5.92 -4.30
CA GLU A 199 1.04 -7.11 -3.65
C GLU A 199 2.16 -7.91 -3.02
N LEU A 200 2.06 -8.20 -1.73
CA LEU A 200 3.08 -8.97 -1.01
C LEU A 200 2.57 -10.37 -0.68
N VAL A 201 3.42 -11.36 -0.91
CA VAL A 201 3.18 -12.77 -0.62
C VAL A 201 4.36 -13.38 0.12
N SER A 202 4.19 -14.54 0.77
CA SER A 202 5.32 -15.32 1.27
C SER A 202 6.20 -15.79 0.12
N ALA A 203 7.46 -16.11 0.40
CA ALA A 203 8.42 -16.55 -0.62
C ALA A 203 7.95 -17.78 -1.44
N ASP A 204 7.11 -18.62 -0.86
CA ASP A 204 6.50 -19.78 -1.51
C ASP A 204 5.12 -19.50 -2.13
N GLY A 205 4.64 -18.25 -2.05
CA GLY A 205 3.32 -17.82 -2.53
C GLY A 205 2.13 -18.35 -1.73
N SER A 206 2.35 -19.09 -0.64
CA SER A 206 1.29 -19.74 0.13
C SER A 206 0.43 -18.78 0.96
N THR A 207 0.99 -17.62 1.32
CA THR A 207 0.34 -16.60 2.14
C THR A 207 0.28 -15.28 1.38
N ASN A 208 -0.91 -14.70 1.24
CA ASN A 208 -1.09 -13.36 0.71
C ASN A 208 -1.14 -12.36 1.88
N TYR A 209 -0.20 -11.44 1.91
CA TYR A 209 -0.09 -10.41 2.94
C TYR A 209 -0.83 -9.12 2.57
N GLY A 210 -1.44 -9.08 1.39
CA GLY A 210 -2.17 -7.95 0.87
C GLY A 210 -1.25 -6.87 0.31
N TRP A 211 -1.90 -5.80 -0.13
CA TRP A 211 -1.26 -4.70 -0.81
C TRP A 211 -0.78 -3.62 0.16
N GLN A 212 0.24 -2.90 -0.29
CA GLN A 212 0.69 -1.64 0.28
C GLN A 212 1.12 -0.71 -0.86
N ALA A 213 1.19 0.59 -0.59
CA ALA A 213 1.44 1.56 -1.64
C ALA A 213 2.15 2.82 -1.15
N VAL A 214 2.78 3.53 -2.07
CA VAL A 214 3.21 4.92 -1.91
C VAL A 214 2.31 5.78 -2.80
N ASP A 215 1.58 6.70 -2.19
CA ASP A 215 0.81 7.71 -2.91
C ASP A 215 1.64 8.99 -2.98
N MET A 216 1.78 9.57 -4.16
CA MET A 216 2.59 10.75 -4.38
C MET A 216 1.77 11.84 -5.08
N GLU A 217 1.84 13.05 -4.55
CA GLU A 217 1.32 14.24 -5.20
C GLU A 217 2.39 14.76 -6.16
N VAL A 218 1.99 14.90 -7.42
CA VAL A 218 2.84 15.40 -8.49
C VAL A 218 2.28 16.72 -8.97
N ASP A 219 3.11 17.76 -8.87
CA ASP A 219 2.83 19.08 -9.41
C ASP A 219 3.50 19.24 -10.77
N SER A 220 2.75 19.71 -11.77
CA SER A 220 3.30 20.02 -13.10
C SER A 220 3.43 21.53 -13.28
N GLY A 221 4.50 22.11 -12.72
CA GLY A 221 4.79 23.54 -12.78
C GLY A 221 5.69 23.95 -13.95
N LEU A 222 6.08 25.23 -14.01
CA LEU A 222 7.03 25.79 -15.00
C LEU A 222 8.42 25.12 -15.00
N GLY A 223 8.74 24.35 -13.96
CA GLY A 223 9.99 23.60 -13.80
C GLY A 223 9.91 22.12 -14.22
N GLY A 224 8.77 21.67 -14.76
CA GLY A 224 8.51 20.25 -15.01
C GLY A 224 7.74 19.59 -13.87
N ALA A 225 7.49 18.28 -14.01
CA ALA A 225 6.79 17.51 -13.00
C ALA A 225 7.69 17.24 -11.79
N GLN A 226 7.17 17.45 -10.60
CA GLN A 226 7.88 17.27 -9.33
C GLN A 226 6.98 16.61 -8.30
N MET A 227 7.59 15.83 -7.41
CA MET A 227 6.88 15.23 -6.28
C MET A 227 6.85 16.20 -5.10
N ASP A 228 5.66 16.62 -4.65
CA ASP A 228 5.49 17.52 -3.48
C ASP A 228 5.29 16.72 -2.17
N LYS A 229 4.35 15.77 -2.17
CA LYS A 229 3.99 14.97 -0.99
C LYS A 229 4.03 13.48 -1.30
N ALA A 230 4.44 12.68 -0.31
CA ALA A 230 4.45 11.22 -0.42
C ALA A 230 3.92 10.53 0.85
N TRP A 231 2.87 9.73 0.69
CA TRP A 231 2.25 8.95 1.75
C TRP A 231 2.58 7.48 1.62
N TYR A 232 3.09 6.89 2.70
CA TYR A 232 3.20 5.44 2.80
C TYR A 232 1.89 4.85 3.33
N VAL A 233 1.20 4.12 2.46
CA VAL A 233 -0.13 3.55 2.65
C VAL A 233 0.01 2.08 2.97
N LYS A 234 -0.02 1.76 4.27
CA LYS A 234 0.08 0.39 4.76
C LYS A 234 -1.26 -0.07 5.32
N PRO A 235 -1.59 -1.35 5.17
CA PRO A 235 -2.70 -1.91 5.90
C PRO A 235 -2.36 -1.99 7.40
N ARG A 236 -3.39 -2.18 8.23
CA ARG A 236 -3.21 -2.36 9.68
C ARG A 236 -2.85 -3.81 10.00
N VAL A 237 -2.17 -4.03 11.11
CA VAL A 237 -1.79 -5.38 11.57
C VAL A 237 -2.94 -6.13 12.23
#